data_AF-A0A9Q0SKP9-F1
#
_entry.id   AF-A0A9Q0SKP9-F1
#
_cell.length_a   1.000
_cell.length_b   1.000
_cell.length_c   1.000
_cell.angle_alpha   90.00
_cell.angle_beta   90.00
_cell.angle_gamma   90.00
#
_symmetry.space_group_name_H-M   'P 1'
#
loop_
_entity.id
_entity.type
_entity.pdbx_description
1 polymer ?
#
loop_
_entity_poly.entity_id
_entity_poly.type
_entity_poly.pdbx_seq_one_letter_code
_entity_poly.pdbx_strand_id
1 'polypeptide(L)'
;MAEPKAKYDRQLRIWGEHGQAALEKATICLLNCGPTGSETLKNLVLGGVGSITVIDGSKVEPGDLGNNFMVDESCVGQSKAKCVCTFLQELNDAVKAKFIEEYPEALIGSNPSFFSQFTIVVATQLAEDSMIKLDKICREANVLLIFARSYGLTGFVRISVKTGTCSD
;
A
#
# COMPACT_ATOMS: atom_id res chain seq x y z
N MET A 1 0.37 26.55 -12.36
CA MET A 1 0.27 25.45 -11.38
C MET A 1 -1.06 25.60 -10.67
N ALA A 2 -1.97 24.63 -10.82
CA ALA A 2 -3.24 24.68 -10.09
C ALA A 2 -2.94 24.50 -8.59
N GLU A 3 -3.54 25.33 -7.74
CA GLU A 3 -3.38 25.20 -6.29
C GLU A 3 -3.82 23.81 -5.81
N PRO A 4 -3.15 23.19 -4.82
CA PRO A 4 -3.51 21.88 -4.27
C PRO A 4 -4.99 21.76 -3.90
N LYS A 5 -5.61 22.89 -3.49
CA LYS A 5 -7.03 23.00 -3.17
C LYS A 5 -7.96 22.72 -4.36
N ALA A 6 -7.58 23.06 -5.59
CA ALA A 6 -8.40 22.78 -6.77
C ALA A 6 -8.38 21.28 -7.14
N LYS A 7 -7.26 20.59 -6.93
CA LYS A 7 -7.11 19.14 -7.25
C LYS A 7 -7.98 18.28 -6.34
N TYR A 8 -8.06 18.62 -5.05
CA TYR A 8 -8.77 17.85 -4.03
C TYR A 8 -10.14 18.41 -3.62
N ASP A 9 -10.70 19.41 -4.33
CA ASP A 9 -11.99 20.05 -3.95
C ASP A 9 -13.11 19.03 -3.72
N ARG A 10 -13.25 18.04 -4.61
CA ARG A 10 -14.32 17.02 -4.51
C ARG A 10 -14.20 16.15 -3.26
N GLN A 11 -12.99 15.75 -2.89
CA GLN A 11 -12.74 14.91 -1.71
C GLN A 11 -12.74 15.73 -0.41
N LEU A 12 -12.31 17.00 -0.47
CA LEU A 12 -12.41 17.94 0.65
C LEU A 12 -13.86 18.15 1.09
N ARG A 13 -14.84 18.09 0.18
CA ARG A 13 -16.28 18.15 0.52
C ARG A 13 -16.78 16.94 1.31
N ILE A 14 -16.04 15.82 1.34
CA ILE A 14 -16.41 14.59 2.04
C ILE A 14 -15.79 14.58 3.45
N TRP A 15 -14.46 14.75 3.54
CA TRP A 15 -13.72 14.60 4.80
C TRP A 15 -13.08 15.89 5.33
N GLY A 16 -13.31 17.02 4.67
CA GLY A 16 -12.81 18.34 5.09
C GLY A 16 -11.29 18.48 4.96
N GLU A 17 -10.78 19.66 5.33
CA GLU A 17 -9.34 19.94 5.35
C GLU A 17 -8.62 19.07 6.40
N HIS A 18 -9.28 18.75 7.52
CA HIS A 18 -8.71 17.89 8.56
C HIS A 18 -8.45 16.46 8.06
N GLY A 19 -9.42 15.86 7.36
CA GLY A 19 -9.25 14.52 6.78
C GLY A 19 -8.15 14.48 5.73
N GLN A 20 -8.05 15.53 4.89
CA GLN A 20 -6.98 15.64 3.91
C GLN A 20 -5.60 15.76 4.57
N ALA A 21 -5.48 16.60 5.60
CA ALA A 21 -4.23 16.76 6.34
C ALA A 21 -3.81 15.46 7.06
N ALA A 22 -4.76 14.65 7.52
CA ALA A 22 -4.46 13.32 8.07
C ALA A 22 -3.93 12.37 6.98
N LEU A 23 -4.53 12.39 5.78
CA LEU A 23 -4.10 11.57 4.65
C LEU A 23 -2.70 11.95 4.14
N GLU A 24 -2.41 13.24 4.02
CA GLU A 24 -1.10 13.77 3.62
C GLU A 24 0.02 13.48 4.63
N LYS A 25 -0.33 13.17 5.89
CA LYS A 25 0.62 12.74 6.92
C LYS A 25 0.78 11.22 7.00
N ALA A 26 -0.17 10.46 6.44
CA ALA A 26 -0.17 9.02 6.56
C ALA A 26 0.95 8.37 5.73
N THR A 27 1.55 7.32 6.29
CA THR A 27 2.58 6.51 5.67
C THR A 27 2.06 5.09 5.49
N ILE A 28 2.01 4.61 4.25
CA ILE A 28 1.40 3.32 3.91
C ILE A 28 2.48 2.35 3.44
N CYS A 29 2.46 1.13 3.97
CA CYS A 29 3.28 0.02 3.47
C CYS A 29 2.40 -0.96 2.70
N LEU A 30 2.77 -1.33 1.48
CA LEU A 30 2.15 -2.42 0.73
C LEU A 30 3.10 -3.61 0.68
N LEU A 31 2.61 -4.79 1.08
CA LEU A 31 3.27 -6.07 0.89
C LEU A 31 2.65 -6.80 -0.31
N ASN A 32 3.50 -7.16 -1.28
CA ASN A 32 3.16 -7.70 -2.59
C ASN A 32 2.35 -6.71 -3.45
N CYS A 33 2.91 -6.29 -4.58
CA CYS A 33 2.30 -5.36 -5.54
C CYS A 33 1.68 -6.06 -6.75
N GLY A 34 0.95 -7.15 -6.49
CA GLY A 34 0.04 -7.73 -7.46
C GLY A 34 -1.12 -6.79 -7.82
N PRO A 35 -2.09 -7.26 -8.62
CA PRO A 35 -3.20 -6.44 -9.09
C PRO A 35 -4.03 -5.82 -7.93
N THR A 36 -4.35 -6.62 -6.91
CA THR A 36 -5.09 -6.16 -5.73
C THR A 36 -4.35 -5.06 -4.96
N GLY A 37 -3.04 -5.23 -4.76
CA GLY A 37 -2.20 -4.26 -4.04
C GLY A 37 -2.02 -2.97 -4.83
N SER A 38 -1.74 -3.10 -6.12
CA SER A 38 -1.58 -1.99 -7.06
C SER A 38 -2.87 -1.14 -7.13
N GLU A 39 -4.03 -1.76 -7.33
CA GLU A 39 -5.32 -1.05 -7.33
C GLU A 39 -5.64 -0.36 -5.99
N THR A 40 -5.25 -0.98 -4.88
CA THR A 40 -5.40 -0.35 -3.55
C THR A 40 -4.55 0.91 -3.44
N LEU A 41 -3.27 0.84 -3.86
CA LEU A 41 -2.37 2.00 -3.81
C LEU A 41 -2.78 3.08 -4.78
N LYS A 42 -3.28 2.75 -5.98
CA LYS A 42 -3.81 3.73 -6.94
C LYS A 42 -4.79 4.69 -6.26
N ASN A 43 -5.75 4.14 -5.52
CA ASN A 43 -6.81 4.91 -4.88
C ASN A 43 -6.25 5.78 -3.75
N LEU A 44 -5.28 5.29 -2.98
CA LEU A 44 -4.61 6.06 -1.92
C LEU A 44 -3.74 7.19 -2.47
N VAL A 45 -3.01 6.91 -3.56
CA VAL A 45 -2.16 7.89 -4.24
C VAL A 45 -2.99 9.00 -4.89
N LEU A 46 -4.09 8.67 -5.57
CA LEU A 46 -5.03 9.66 -6.11
C LEU A 46 -5.68 10.50 -5.01
N GLY A 47 -5.91 9.90 -3.82
CA GLY A 47 -6.37 10.61 -2.63
C GLY A 47 -5.34 11.58 -2.04
N GLY A 48 -4.06 11.49 -2.42
CA GLY A 48 -3.01 12.37 -1.90
C GLY A 48 -2.44 11.91 -0.56
N VAL A 49 -2.21 10.61 -0.41
CA VAL A 49 -1.50 10.07 0.76
C VAL A 49 -0.07 10.61 0.86
N GLY A 50 0.46 10.80 2.07
CA GLY A 50 1.78 11.40 2.26
C GLY A 50 2.93 10.61 1.63
N SER A 51 3.00 9.32 1.92
CA SER A 51 4.00 8.43 1.32
C SER A 51 3.56 6.98 1.28
N ILE A 52 4.09 6.26 0.30
CA ILE A 52 3.90 4.83 0.13
C ILE A 52 5.25 4.12 0.07
N THR A 53 5.32 2.94 0.68
CA THR A 53 6.45 2.00 0.54
C THR A 53 5.93 0.69 0.01
N VAL A 54 6.42 0.23 -1.13
CA VAL A 54 6.05 -1.04 -1.77
C VAL A 54 7.13 -2.08 -1.54
N ILE A 55 6.75 -3.25 -1.06
CA ILE A 55 7.67 -4.34 -0.74
C ILE A 55 7.26 -5.56 -1.56
N ASP A 56 8.09 -5.89 -2.54
CA ASP A 56 7.88 -7.03 -3.41
C ASP A 56 9.24 -7.48 -3.97
N GLY A 57 9.60 -8.74 -3.72
CA GLY A 57 10.81 -9.36 -4.23
C GLY A 57 10.65 -9.96 -5.63
N SER A 58 9.42 -9.99 -6.17
CA SER A 58 9.14 -10.56 -7.49
C SER A 58 9.50 -9.61 -8.62
N LYS A 59 9.78 -10.21 -9.77
CA LYS A 59 9.95 -9.49 -11.04
C LYS A 59 8.63 -9.50 -11.80
N VAL A 60 8.48 -8.56 -12.72
CA VAL A 60 7.33 -8.53 -13.62
C VAL A 60 7.44 -9.71 -14.59
N GLU A 61 6.39 -10.53 -14.62
CA GLU A 61 6.24 -11.63 -15.55
C GLU A 61 5.24 -11.26 -16.66
N PRO A 62 5.28 -11.92 -17.84
CA PRO A 62 4.32 -11.64 -18.91
C PRO A 62 2.85 -11.78 -18.48
N GLY A 63 2.54 -12.65 -17.51
CA GLY A 63 1.19 -12.81 -16.96
C GLY A 63 0.70 -11.59 -16.16
N ASP A 64 1.60 -10.77 -15.62
CA ASP A 64 1.24 -9.54 -14.90
C ASP A 64 0.72 -8.45 -15.85
N LEU A 65 1.17 -8.44 -17.11
CA LEU A 65 0.75 -7.45 -18.11
C LEU A 65 -0.76 -7.48 -18.39
N GLY A 66 -1.36 -8.66 -18.26
CA GLY A 66 -2.81 -8.84 -18.49
C GLY A 66 -3.67 -8.53 -17.27
N ASN A 67 -3.08 -8.37 -16.08
CA ASN A 67 -3.84 -8.23 -14.84
C ASN A 67 -3.48 -6.98 -14.02
N ASN A 68 -2.33 -6.35 -14.25
CA ASN A 68 -1.86 -5.18 -13.52
C ASN A 68 -1.62 -4.02 -14.48
N PHE A 69 -2.47 -3.00 -14.37
CA PHE A 69 -2.42 -1.80 -15.23
C PHE A 69 -1.15 -0.95 -15.04
N MET A 70 -0.42 -1.14 -13.94
CA MET A 70 0.75 -0.33 -13.60
C MET A 70 2.07 -0.85 -14.17
N VAL A 71 2.04 -1.92 -14.96
CA VAL A 71 3.21 -2.50 -15.61
C VAL A 71 2.96 -2.67 -17.10
N ASP A 72 3.99 -2.49 -17.90
CA ASP A 72 3.96 -2.66 -19.35
C ASP A 72 5.03 -3.66 -19.84
N GLU A 73 5.05 -3.93 -21.15
CA GLU A 73 6.01 -4.87 -21.75
C GLU A 73 7.48 -4.49 -21.45
N SER A 74 7.80 -3.21 -21.28
CA SER A 74 9.16 -2.76 -20.97
C SER A 74 9.57 -3.11 -19.54
N CYS A 75 8.60 -3.32 -18.66
CA CYS A 75 8.80 -3.68 -17.27
C CYS A 75 9.13 -5.17 -17.06
N VAL A 76 8.89 -6.03 -18.06
CA VAL A 76 9.12 -7.49 -17.95
C VAL A 76 10.57 -7.79 -17.57
N GLY A 77 10.75 -8.60 -16.53
CA GLY A 77 12.07 -8.95 -15.97
C GLY A 77 12.67 -7.90 -15.03
N GLN A 78 12.05 -6.73 -14.88
CA GLN A 78 12.40 -5.73 -13.87
C GLN A 78 11.68 -6.00 -12.55
N SER A 79 12.13 -5.34 -11.48
CA SER A 79 11.49 -5.38 -10.16
C SER A 79 10.06 -4.85 -10.25
N LYS A 80 9.08 -5.63 -9.76
CA LYS A 80 7.67 -5.25 -9.76
C LYS A 80 7.43 -4.04 -8.88
N ALA A 81 8.01 -4.04 -7.68
CA ALA A 81 7.92 -2.92 -6.74
C ALA A 81 8.44 -1.61 -7.35
N LYS A 82 9.57 -1.68 -8.06
CA LYS A 82 10.15 -0.52 -8.75
C LYS A 82 9.22 0.04 -9.83
N CYS A 83 8.75 -0.81 -10.74
CA CYS A 83 7.89 -0.39 -11.86
C CYS A 83 6.58 0.23 -11.36
N VAL A 84 5.92 -0.43 -10.39
CA VAL A 84 4.68 0.06 -9.77
C VAL A 84 4.91 1.39 -9.06
N CYS A 85 6.01 1.56 -8.32
CA CYS A 85 6.32 2.82 -7.67
C CYS A 85 6.57 3.96 -8.66
N THR A 86 7.27 3.69 -9.78
CA THR A 86 7.48 4.69 -10.83
C THR A 86 6.15 5.15 -11.40
N PHE A 87 5.27 4.21 -11.76
CA PHE A 87 3.94 4.53 -12.28
C PHE A 87 3.08 5.34 -11.28
N LEU A 88 3.08 4.94 -10.00
CA LEU A 88 2.34 5.65 -8.95
C LEU A 88 2.88 7.07 -8.71
N GLN A 89 4.18 7.27 -8.85
CA GLN A 89 4.80 8.58 -8.73
C GLN A 89 4.39 9.53 -9.86
N GLU A 90 4.19 9.00 -11.08
CA GLU A 90 3.65 9.75 -12.22
C GLU A 90 2.17 10.12 -12.02
N LEU A 91 1.40 9.25 -11.36
CA LEU A 91 -0.01 9.46 -11.08
C LEU A 91 -0.25 10.64 -10.11
N ASN A 92 0.62 10.80 -9.11
CA ASN A 92 0.59 11.94 -8.21
C ASN A 92 1.99 12.28 -7.67
N ASP A 93 2.59 13.32 -8.23
CA ASP A 93 3.91 13.84 -7.87
C ASP A 93 4.01 14.35 -6.42
N ALA A 94 2.89 14.69 -5.79
CA ALA A 94 2.83 15.08 -4.39
C ALA A 94 3.09 13.92 -3.41
N VAL A 95 2.85 12.68 -3.83
CA VAL A 95 3.01 11.49 -2.99
C VAL A 95 4.44 10.97 -3.10
N LYS A 96 5.07 10.63 -1.97
CA LYS A 96 6.43 10.06 -1.99
C LYS A 96 6.36 8.53 -2.13
N ALA A 97 6.80 7.99 -3.26
CA ALA A 97 6.88 6.54 -3.46
C ALA A 97 8.29 6.00 -3.16
N LYS A 98 8.36 4.91 -2.38
CA LYS A 98 9.59 4.14 -2.12
C LYS A 98 9.32 2.66 -2.39
N PHE A 99 10.35 1.92 -2.79
CA PHE A 99 10.27 0.49 -3.00
C PHE A 99 11.39 -0.26 -2.27
N ILE A 100 11.12 -1.52 -1.91
CA ILE A 100 12.07 -2.47 -1.35
C ILE A 100 11.93 -3.78 -2.13
N GLU A 101 13.04 -4.24 -2.71
CA GLU A 101 13.10 -5.45 -3.56
C GLU A 101 13.37 -6.70 -2.72
N GLU A 102 12.52 -6.93 -1.71
CA GLU A 102 12.61 -8.08 -0.80
C GLU A 102 11.26 -8.77 -0.67
N TYR A 103 11.27 -10.08 -0.43
CA TYR A 103 10.05 -10.82 -0.15
C TYR A 103 9.50 -10.45 1.24
N PRO A 104 8.20 -10.10 1.37
CA PRO A 104 7.61 -9.73 2.65
C PRO A 104 7.86 -10.74 3.78
N GLU A 105 7.86 -12.03 3.48
CA GLU A 105 8.11 -13.10 4.44
C GLU A 105 9.50 -13.01 5.08
N ALA A 106 10.51 -12.61 4.30
CA ALA A 106 11.88 -12.42 4.79
C ALA A 106 11.94 -11.21 5.72
N LEU A 107 11.27 -10.11 5.36
CA LEU A 107 11.25 -8.88 6.15
C LEU A 107 10.50 -9.05 7.49
N ILE A 108 9.36 -9.75 7.46
CA ILE A 108 8.56 -10.10 8.64
C ILE A 108 9.40 -10.91 9.65
N GLY A 109 10.26 -11.80 9.16
CA GLY A 109 11.13 -12.62 10.02
C GLY A 109 12.39 -11.92 10.49
N SER A 110 13.00 -11.07 9.66
CA SER A 110 14.32 -10.48 9.93
C SER A 110 14.24 -9.16 10.69
N ASN A 111 13.25 -8.31 10.40
CA ASN A 111 13.18 -6.96 10.96
C ASN A 111 11.73 -6.52 11.30
N PRO A 112 11.14 -7.04 12.39
CA PRO A 112 9.77 -6.68 12.79
C PRO A 112 9.56 -5.19 13.07
N SER A 113 10.58 -4.49 13.61
CA SER A 113 10.47 -3.08 13.98
C SER A 113 10.35 -2.15 12.77
N PHE A 114 10.68 -2.64 11.57
CA PHE A 114 10.47 -1.91 10.33
C PHE A 114 9.02 -1.48 10.14
N PHE A 115 8.05 -2.29 10.57
CA PHE A 115 6.63 -2.01 10.36
C PHE A 115 6.09 -0.88 11.24
N SER A 116 6.76 -0.56 12.33
CA SER A 116 6.33 0.46 13.31
C SER A 116 6.33 1.89 12.77
N GLN A 117 7.00 2.14 11.63
CA GLN A 117 7.05 3.48 11.01
C GLN A 117 5.81 3.82 10.16
N PHE A 118 4.94 2.84 9.90
CA PHE A 118 3.79 3.01 9.02
C PHE A 118 2.52 3.30 9.82
N THR A 119 1.65 4.12 9.25
CA THR A 119 0.29 4.31 9.76
C THR A 119 -0.57 3.08 9.47
N ILE A 120 -0.45 2.54 8.25
CA ILE A 120 -1.20 1.38 7.78
C ILE A 120 -0.26 0.44 7.00
N VAL A 121 -0.36 -0.85 7.28
CA VAL A 121 0.22 -1.91 6.46
C VAL A 121 -0.90 -2.60 5.70
N VAL A 122 -0.81 -2.61 4.38
CA VAL A 122 -1.68 -3.37 3.49
C VAL A 122 -0.91 -4.60 3.03
N ALA A 123 -1.38 -5.80 3.38
CA ALA A 123 -0.76 -7.04 2.95
C ALA A 123 -1.67 -7.76 1.96
N THR A 124 -1.13 -8.08 0.78
CA THR A 124 -1.88 -8.80 -0.25
C THR A 124 -1.27 -10.15 -0.58
N GLN A 125 -2.12 -11.15 -0.84
CA GLN A 125 -1.72 -12.50 -1.25
C GLN A 125 -0.64 -13.17 -0.38
N LEU A 126 -0.55 -12.78 0.90
CA LEU A 126 0.43 -13.31 1.85
C LEU A 126 -0.01 -14.69 2.37
N ALA A 127 0.97 -15.58 2.59
CA ALA A 127 0.73 -16.86 3.26
C ALA A 127 0.15 -16.67 4.67
N GLU A 128 -0.63 -17.64 5.14
CA GLU A 128 -1.34 -17.55 6.42
C GLU A 128 -0.39 -17.42 7.62
N ASP A 129 0.68 -18.21 7.66
CA ASP A 129 1.68 -18.14 8.73
C ASP A 129 2.34 -16.76 8.84
N SER A 130 2.68 -16.17 7.70
CA SER A 130 3.27 -14.84 7.62
C SER A 130 2.26 -13.76 8.01
N MET A 131 0.98 -13.92 7.65
CA MET A 131 -0.10 -13.02 8.07
C MET A 131 -0.28 -13.02 9.59
N ILE A 132 -0.26 -14.19 10.24
CA ILE A 132 -0.41 -14.30 11.70
C ILE A 132 0.78 -13.65 12.41
N LYS A 133 2.01 -13.82 11.89
CA LYS A 133 3.20 -13.15 12.43
C LYS A 133 3.11 -11.64 12.26
N LEU A 134 2.75 -11.16 11.07
CA LEU A 134 2.58 -9.74 10.79
C LEU A 134 1.50 -9.11 11.67
N ASP A 135 0.37 -9.79 11.88
CA ASP A 135 -0.72 -9.33 12.75
C ASP A 135 -0.25 -9.09 14.19
N LYS A 136 0.59 -9.98 14.74
CA LYS A 136 1.20 -9.78 16.06
C LYS A 136 2.11 -8.56 16.09
N ILE A 137 3.00 -8.43 15.11
CA ILE A 137 3.94 -7.32 14.99
C ILE A 137 3.19 -5.97 14.89
N CYS A 138 2.20 -5.89 14.00
CA CYS A 138 1.40 -4.68 13.82
C CYS A 138 0.61 -4.31 15.09
N ARG A 139 0.05 -5.29 15.81
CA ARG A 139 -0.65 -5.03 17.08
C ARG A 139 0.28 -4.54 18.19
N GLU A 140 1.47 -5.10 18.28
CA GLU A 140 2.48 -4.66 19.26
C GLU A 140 2.96 -3.24 18.95
N ALA A 141 3.13 -2.91 17.67
CA ALA A 141 3.55 -1.60 17.18
C ALA A 141 2.43 -0.55 17.09
N ASN A 142 1.16 -0.92 17.39
CA ASN A 142 -0.02 -0.06 17.23
C ASN A 142 -0.21 0.45 15.78
N VAL A 143 0.05 -0.43 14.80
CA VAL A 143 -0.10 -0.16 13.37
C VAL A 143 -1.35 -0.89 12.86
N LEU A 144 -2.15 -0.22 12.04
CA LEU A 144 -3.33 -0.82 11.43
C LEU A 144 -2.90 -1.79 10.32
N LEU A 145 -3.40 -3.02 10.35
CA LEU A 145 -3.17 -4.01 9.31
C LEU A 145 -4.45 -4.25 8.51
N ILE A 146 -4.36 -4.07 7.19
CA ILE A 146 -5.38 -4.50 6.24
C ILE A 146 -4.80 -5.68 5.47
N PHE A 147 -5.51 -6.80 5.51
CA PHE A 147 -5.16 -7.97 4.75
C PHE A 147 -6.18 -8.20 3.64
N ALA A 148 -5.72 -8.29 2.40
CA ALA A 148 -6.58 -8.50 1.25
C ALA A 148 -6.11 -9.69 0.39
N ARG A 149 -7.04 -10.54 -0.04
CA ARG A 149 -6.77 -11.59 -1.03
C ARG A 149 -7.84 -11.59 -2.11
N SER A 150 -7.43 -11.97 -3.31
CA SER A 150 -8.32 -12.18 -4.45
C SER A 150 -8.08 -13.58 -4.99
N TYR A 151 -9.13 -14.42 -5.02
CA TYR A 151 -9.10 -15.77 -5.56
C TYR A 151 -10.25 -15.94 -6.56
N GLY A 152 -9.92 -16.00 -7.85
CA GLY A 152 -10.92 -16.06 -8.92
C GLY A 152 -11.89 -14.87 -8.83
N LEU A 153 -13.16 -15.15 -8.57
CA LEU A 153 -14.22 -14.13 -8.43
C LEU A 153 -14.48 -13.71 -6.97
N THR A 154 -13.74 -14.28 -6.00
CA THR A 154 -13.92 -14.01 -4.58
C THR A 154 -12.84 -13.07 -4.07
N GLY A 155 -13.26 -12.01 -3.37
CA GLY A 155 -12.39 -11.13 -2.60
C GLY A 155 -12.54 -11.38 -1.10
N PHE A 156 -11.42 -11.32 -0.37
CA PHE A 156 -11.39 -11.39 1.08
C PHE A 156 -10.65 -10.18 1.63
N VAL A 157 -11.24 -9.47 2.59
CA VAL A 157 -10.61 -8.37 3.30
C VAL A 157 -10.77 -8.58 4.80
N ARG A 158 -9.67 -8.52 5.53
CA ARG A 158 -9.62 -8.58 6.99
C ARG A 158 -8.89 -7.37 7.53
N ILE A 159 -9.48 -6.69 8.50
CA ILE A 159 -8.88 -5.54 9.16
C ILE A 159 -8.47 -5.97 10.57
N SER A 160 -7.27 -5.59 10.99
CA SER A 160 -6.78 -5.77 12.35
C SER A 160 -6.33 -4.43 12.91
N VAL A 161 -7.00 -4.02 13.98
CA VAL A 161 -6.74 -2.79 14.71
C VAL A 161 -6.66 -3.17 16.18
N LYS A 162 -5.68 -2.61 16.90
CA LYS A 162 -5.68 -2.65 18.36
C LYS A 162 -6.76 -1.69 18.82
N THR A 163 -7.77 -2.19 19.53
CA THR A 163 -8.85 -1.39 20.09
C THR A 163 -8.28 -0.35 21.05
N GLY A 164 -8.06 0.86 20.56
CA GLY A 164 -8.00 2.08 21.35
C GLY A 164 -9.39 2.72 21.31
N THR A 165 -9.83 3.28 22.44
CA THR A 165 -11.08 4.04 22.54
C THR A 165 -11.12 5.14 21.47
N CYS A 166 -12.07 5.07 20.53
CA CYS A 166 -12.42 6.25 19.73
C CYS A 166 -12.95 7.31 20.71
N SER A 167 -12.21 8.39 20.91
CA SER A 167 -12.76 9.59 21.51
C SER A 167 -13.66 10.24 20.46
N ASP A 168 -14.92 10.46 20.82
CA ASP A 168 -15.92 11.23 20.06
C ASP A 168 -15.44 12.64 19.67
#